data_AF-A0A0A7CNW4-F1
#
_entry.id   AF-A0A0A7CNW4-F1
#
_cell.length_a   1.000
_cell.length_b   1.000
_cell.length_c   1.000
_cell.angle_alpha   90.00
_cell.angle_beta   90.00
_cell.angle_gamma   90.00
#
_symmetry.space_group_name_H-M   'P 1'
#
loop_
_entity.id
_entity.type
_entity.pdbx_description
1 polymer ?
#
loop_
_entity_poly.entity_id
_entity_poly.type
_entity_poly.pdbx_seq_one_letter_code
_entity_poly.pdbx_strand_id
1 'polypeptide(L)'
;MCRGISLLALLSAALAAPTTDAPFWGRIYLRDGLLPIQYFKDSYGGDIFPAEHEFVLPTNNLACTPFDDSDVVRITNATAAIVVVDRGECSFETKSKHAQDAGATGVIIVSTTEEAVRPVAHVAKGEIRIPTVMVRHSAGTTAPVLTDSYRGLLGDLIRAAAAREAVYGKLVPMVCPKSICGPAMETDTIFMHTVRGGVLSLEDGTTFDFLAASFGGPLIKRPLTVAVAAPSHACTPLTNAAEVEGKAVLVQLDDAAGSNCSFLAKVSEAQVAGASAVILVQRSHVAVVSPAVEEAWTAYNITIPTVMVTHTTGSVLELRPADEVRLESDDRVVDAWDVIHSLVDLTNWPSKKSRRESFLSDIIDTHGTTPERRDAIRASFIRIVGGTPAAWDRLTSKARDEL
;
A
#
# COMPACT_ATOMS: atom_id res chain seq x y z
N MET A 1 -4.30 75.19 -32.53
CA MET A 1 -5.72 74.80 -32.50
C MET A 1 -5.98 73.83 -33.64
N CYS A 2 -6.05 72.52 -33.37
CA CYS A 2 -6.97 71.56 -33.99
C CYS A 2 -6.64 70.14 -33.50
N ARG A 3 -7.71 69.41 -33.17
CA ARG A 3 -7.77 68.08 -32.56
C ARG A 3 -7.61 66.97 -33.63
N GLY A 4 -7.23 65.77 -33.17
CA GLY A 4 -7.39 64.50 -33.90
C GLY A 4 -6.53 63.40 -33.27
N ILE A 5 -6.94 62.85 -32.12
CA ILE A 5 -7.44 61.48 -31.95
C ILE A 5 -6.55 60.44 -32.66
N SER A 6 -5.68 59.78 -31.90
CA SER A 6 -5.14 58.46 -32.27
C SER A 6 -5.45 57.46 -31.16
N LEU A 7 -6.12 56.40 -31.59
CA LEU A 7 -6.69 55.26 -30.89
C LEU A 7 -5.68 54.59 -29.93
N LEU A 8 -5.95 54.60 -28.61
CA LEU A 8 -5.38 53.62 -27.68
C LEU A 8 -6.17 52.31 -27.85
N ALA A 9 -5.57 51.32 -28.48
CA ALA A 9 -6.00 49.94 -28.35
C ALA A 9 -5.48 49.40 -27.01
N LEU A 10 -6.30 49.54 -25.96
CA LEU A 10 -6.16 48.78 -24.73
C LEU A 10 -6.49 47.32 -25.05
N LEU A 11 -5.47 46.52 -25.36
CA LEU A 11 -5.55 45.08 -25.17
C LEU A 11 -5.72 44.84 -23.67
N SER A 12 -6.97 44.66 -23.26
CA SER A 12 -7.30 44.06 -21.98
C SER A 12 -6.77 42.62 -22.02
N ALA A 13 -5.59 42.40 -21.44
CA ALA A 13 -5.20 41.08 -20.99
C ALA A 13 -6.18 40.69 -19.88
N ALA A 14 -7.30 40.09 -20.28
CA ALA A 14 -8.10 39.31 -19.36
C ALA A 14 -7.17 38.22 -18.83
N LEU A 15 -6.62 38.41 -17.63
CA LEU A 15 -6.14 37.31 -16.82
C LEU A 15 -7.32 36.35 -16.72
N ALA A 16 -7.26 35.24 -17.46
CA ALA A 16 -8.10 34.10 -17.18
C ALA A 16 -7.76 33.68 -15.75
N ALA A 17 -8.66 33.98 -14.81
CA ALA A 17 -8.64 33.34 -13.52
C ALA A 17 -8.66 31.83 -13.77
N PRO A 18 -7.78 31.02 -13.17
CA PRO A 18 -7.94 29.58 -13.23
C PRO A 18 -9.30 29.29 -12.62
N THR A 19 -10.18 28.63 -13.36
CA THR A 19 -11.41 28.06 -12.81
C THR A 19 -10.97 26.97 -11.83
N THR A 20 -10.81 27.33 -10.56
CA THR A 20 -10.36 26.48 -9.46
C THR A 20 -11.49 25.56 -9.01
N ASP A 21 -11.98 24.70 -9.89
CA ASP A 21 -12.77 23.55 -9.43
C ASP A 21 -11.77 22.52 -8.90
N ALA A 22 -11.87 22.21 -7.60
CA ALA A 22 -11.09 21.15 -6.99
C ALA A 22 -11.26 19.84 -7.80
N PRO A 23 -10.19 19.05 -8.00
CA PRO A 23 -10.29 17.84 -8.80
C PRO A 23 -11.40 16.92 -8.32
N PHE A 24 -12.18 16.39 -9.27
CA PHE A 24 -13.30 15.49 -8.97
C PHE A 24 -12.85 14.07 -8.59
N TRP A 25 -11.55 13.79 -8.60
CA TRP A 25 -10.99 12.49 -8.27
C TRP A 25 -9.64 12.64 -7.56
N GLY A 26 -9.24 11.59 -6.86
CA GLY A 26 -7.95 11.55 -6.18
C GLY A 26 -7.59 10.17 -5.70
N ARG A 27 -6.64 10.11 -4.78
CA ARG A 27 -6.17 8.89 -4.13
C ARG A 27 -6.16 9.04 -2.61
N ILE A 28 -6.57 7.99 -1.92
CA ILE A 28 -6.42 7.82 -0.49
C ILE A 28 -5.09 7.12 -0.27
N TYR A 29 -4.21 7.72 0.53
CA TYR A 29 -3.00 7.10 1.03
C TYR A 29 -3.21 6.78 2.50
N LEU A 30 -3.29 5.50 2.83
CA LEU A 30 -3.34 5.07 4.22
C LEU A 30 -1.93 5.15 4.82
N ARG A 31 -1.84 5.53 6.09
CA ARG A 31 -0.60 5.37 6.84
C ARG A 31 -0.18 3.90 6.78
N ASP A 32 1.10 3.68 6.46
CA ASP A 32 1.67 2.34 6.28
C ASP A 32 0.97 1.49 5.20
N GLY A 33 0.20 2.12 4.30
CA GLY A 33 -0.50 1.47 3.21
C GLY A 33 0.46 0.97 2.13
N LEU A 34 0.17 -0.21 1.58
CA LEU A 34 0.95 -0.82 0.48
C LEU A 34 0.51 -0.29 -0.89
N LEU A 35 -0.69 0.29 -0.99
CA LEU A 35 -1.24 0.82 -2.22
C LEU A 35 -2.11 2.05 -1.96
N PRO A 36 -2.21 2.98 -2.93
CA PRO A 36 -3.21 4.04 -2.87
C PRO A 36 -4.57 3.54 -3.34
N ILE A 37 -5.64 4.13 -2.82
CA ILE A 37 -7.00 3.80 -3.24
C ILE A 37 -7.64 4.96 -4.00
N GLN A 38 -8.18 4.71 -5.19
CA GLN A 38 -8.86 5.75 -5.96
C GLN A 38 -10.18 6.16 -5.29
N TYR A 39 -10.43 7.47 -5.23
CA TYR A 39 -11.73 8.03 -4.86
C TYR A 39 -12.23 9.01 -5.91
N PHE A 40 -13.54 9.23 -5.92
CA PHE A 40 -14.22 10.27 -6.69
C PHE A 40 -14.90 11.24 -5.73
N LYS A 41 -14.54 12.51 -5.81
CA LYS A 41 -15.16 13.60 -5.05
C LYS A 41 -16.51 13.94 -5.65
N ASP A 42 -17.47 14.15 -4.77
CA ASP A 42 -18.82 14.54 -5.16
C ASP A 42 -18.91 15.95 -5.78
N SER A 43 -20.07 16.28 -6.30
CA SER A 43 -20.43 17.63 -6.79
C SER A 43 -20.81 18.61 -5.67
N TYR A 44 -21.10 18.11 -4.47
CA TYR A 44 -21.37 18.87 -3.26
C TYR A 44 -20.31 18.63 -2.19
N GLY A 45 -20.51 19.25 -1.03
CA GLY A 45 -19.61 19.13 0.11
C GLY A 45 -18.49 20.17 0.10
N GLY A 46 -17.61 20.04 1.09
CA GLY A 46 -16.47 20.93 1.28
C GLY A 46 -15.24 20.57 0.44
N ASP A 47 -14.17 21.32 0.70
CA ASP A 47 -12.85 21.00 0.16
C ASP A 47 -12.20 19.83 0.90
N ILE A 48 -11.30 19.15 0.20
CA ILE A 48 -10.49 18.09 0.79
C ILE A 48 -9.46 18.75 1.71
N PHE A 49 -9.34 18.26 2.94
CA PHE A 49 -8.46 18.85 3.94
C PHE A 49 -6.98 18.63 3.63
N PRO A 50 -6.09 19.55 4.07
CA PRO A 50 -4.66 19.45 3.84
C PRO A 50 -3.94 18.48 4.81
N ALA A 51 -4.64 17.77 5.70
CA ALA A 51 -4.04 16.91 6.72
C ALA A 51 -4.46 15.44 6.60
N GLU A 52 -3.75 14.57 7.33
CA GLU A 52 -4.16 13.19 7.59
C GLU A 52 -5.26 13.15 8.64
N HIS A 53 -6.19 12.20 8.50
CA HIS A 53 -7.36 12.04 9.34
C HIS A 53 -7.53 10.60 9.79
N GLU A 54 -8.17 10.41 10.94
CA GLU A 54 -8.58 9.09 11.40
C GLU A 54 -9.85 8.62 10.69
N PHE A 55 -9.86 7.37 10.24
CA PHE A 55 -11.01 6.76 9.56
C PHE A 55 -11.86 6.02 10.58
N VAL A 56 -13.11 6.48 10.75
CA VAL A 56 -14.04 5.95 11.75
C VAL A 56 -15.13 5.15 11.06
N LEU A 57 -15.33 3.93 11.55
CA LEU A 57 -16.37 3.03 11.04
C LEU A 57 -17.48 2.91 12.08
N PRO A 58 -18.62 3.57 11.85
CA PRO A 58 -19.74 3.51 12.76
C PRO A 58 -20.43 2.14 12.72
N THR A 59 -21.13 1.80 13.80
CA THR A 59 -22.03 0.65 13.88
C THR A 59 -23.19 0.80 12.91
N ASN A 60 -23.75 2.01 12.79
CA ASN A 60 -24.69 2.35 11.72
C ASN A 60 -23.95 2.59 10.40
N ASN A 61 -23.50 1.51 9.76
CA ASN A 61 -22.69 1.61 8.55
C ASN A 61 -23.44 2.12 7.31
N LEU A 62 -24.78 2.23 7.32
CA LEU A 62 -25.55 2.80 6.23
C LEU A 62 -25.80 4.31 6.41
N ALA A 63 -25.72 4.84 7.63
CA ALA A 63 -25.97 6.24 7.94
C ALA A 63 -27.30 6.78 7.37
N CYS A 64 -28.32 5.93 7.24
CA CYS A 64 -29.66 6.33 6.77
C CYS A 64 -30.55 6.87 7.88
N THR A 65 -30.14 6.67 9.12
CA THR A 65 -30.66 7.29 10.33
C THR A 65 -29.52 8.06 11.02
N PRO A 66 -29.83 9.02 11.90
CA PRO A 66 -28.82 9.64 12.75
C PRO A 66 -28.00 8.60 13.52
N PHE A 67 -26.73 8.89 13.74
CA PHE A 67 -25.82 8.06 14.55
C PHE A 67 -26.26 8.05 16.01
N ASP A 68 -26.10 6.91 16.68
CA ASP A 68 -26.35 6.80 18.12
C ASP A 68 -25.23 7.44 18.95
N ASP A 69 -25.45 7.58 20.26
CA ASP A 69 -24.47 8.21 21.16
C ASP A 69 -23.09 7.53 21.11
N SER A 70 -23.04 6.21 20.88
CA SER A 70 -21.79 5.47 20.84
C SER A 70 -21.00 5.78 19.56
N ASP A 71 -21.69 5.89 18.42
CA ASP A 71 -21.12 6.31 17.15
C ASP A 71 -20.68 7.77 17.20
N VAL A 72 -21.50 8.66 17.76
CA VAL A 72 -21.16 10.08 17.93
C VAL A 72 -19.90 10.23 18.78
N VAL A 73 -19.80 9.55 19.92
CA VAL A 73 -18.59 9.59 20.77
C VAL A 73 -17.35 9.10 20.02
N ARG A 74 -17.45 8.02 19.24
CA ARG A 74 -16.33 7.54 18.39
C ARG A 74 -15.91 8.59 17.39
N ILE A 75 -16.86 9.21 16.69
CA ILE A 75 -16.61 10.23 15.68
C ILE A 75 -15.98 11.49 16.29
N THR A 76 -16.46 11.95 17.44
CA THR A 76 -15.95 13.19 18.06
C THR A 76 -14.62 13.04 18.78
N ASN A 77 -14.29 11.83 19.27
CA ASN A 77 -13.02 11.56 19.94
C ASN A 77 -11.86 11.30 18.96
N ALA A 78 -12.17 10.89 17.74
CA ALA A 78 -11.19 10.62 16.72
C ALA A 78 -10.50 11.91 16.23
N THR A 79 -9.26 11.77 15.75
CA THR A 79 -8.49 12.91 15.24
C THR A 79 -9.04 13.36 13.89
N ALA A 80 -10.00 14.28 13.94
CA ALA A 80 -10.72 14.81 12.79
C ALA A 80 -11.30 13.67 11.91
N ALA A 81 -12.38 13.04 12.39
CA ALA A 81 -12.91 11.82 11.82
C ALA A 81 -13.38 11.93 10.37
N ILE A 82 -12.90 11.03 9.51
CA ILE A 82 -13.55 10.70 8.25
C ILE A 82 -14.40 9.46 8.46
N VAL A 83 -15.72 9.61 8.33
CA VAL A 83 -16.68 8.52 8.52
C VAL A 83 -16.76 7.66 7.26
N VAL A 84 -16.62 6.33 7.42
CA VAL A 84 -16.69 5.37 6.32
C VAL A 84 -18.01 4.59 6.39
N VAL A 85 -18.85 4.74 5.37
CA VAL A 85 -20.21 4.17 5.31
C VAL A 85 -20.45 3.48 3.98
N ASP A 86 -21.40 2.55 3.96
CA ASP A 86 -21.81 1.81 2.78
C ASP A 86 -22.88 2.58 1.99
N ARG A 87 -22.81 2.47 0.66
CA ARG A 87 -23.89 2.87 -0.24
C ARG A 87 -25.12 1.98 -0.03
N GLY A 88 -26.31 2.56 -0.15
CA GLY A 88 -27.58 1.84 -0.07
C GLY A 88 -28.63 2.59 0.75
N GLU A 89 -29.88 2.15 0.63
CA GLU A 89 -31.09 2.55 1.39
C GLU A 89 -31.54 4.02 1.36
N CYS A 90 -30.62 4.97 1.31
CA CYS A 90 -30.88 6.40 1.33
C CYS A 90 -29.91 7.17 0.43
N SER A 91 -30.18 8.47 0.25
CA SER A 91 -29.37 9.37 -0.57
C SER A 91 -27.96 9.60 0.00
N PHE A 92 -27.01 9.98 -0.85
CA PHE A 92 -25.64 10.27 -0.42
C PHE A 92 -25.59 11.53 0.45
N GLU A 93 -26.49 12.47 0.20
CA GLU A 93 -26.64 13.70 0.95
C GLU A 93 -27.16 13.42 2.36
N THR A 94 -28.12 12.51 2.51
CA THR A 94 -28.59 12.04 3.83
C THR A 94 -27.43 11.47 4.65
N LYS A 95 -26.62 10.59 4.05
CA LYS A 95 -25.45 9.99 4.71
C LYS A 95 -24.44 11.06 5.15
N SER A 96 -24.14 11.99 4.24
CA SER A 96 -23.21 13.09 4.48
C SER A 96 -23.73 14.05 5.55
N LYS A 97 -25.03 14.33 5.58
CA LYS A 97 -25.67 15.17 6.58
C LYS A 97 -25.61 14.53 7.97
N HIS A 98 -25.94 13.25 8.10
CA HIS A 98 -25.84 12.56 9.39
C HIS A 98 -24.40 12.49 9.91
N ALA A 99 -23.41 12.26 9.05
CA ALA A 99 -22.01 12.29 9.45
C ALA A 99 -21.55 13.69 9.89
N GLN A 100 -21.93 14.72 9.14
CA GLN A 100 -21.66 16.11 9.51
C GLN A 100 -22.29 16.47 10.87
N ASP A 101 -23.53 16.06 11.10
CA ASP A 101 -24.25 16.35 12.34
C ASP A 101 -23.66 15.61 13.55
N ALA A 102 -23.02 14.45 13.31
CA ALA A 102 -22.25 13.72 14.32
C ALA A 102 -20.84 14.27 14.57
N GLY A 103 -20.42 15.33 13.86
CA GLY A 103 -19.13 15.97 14.04
C GLY A 103 -18.00 15.42 13.17
N ALA A 104 -18.30 14.59 12.18
CA ALA A 104 -17.30 14.13 11.21
C ALA A 104 -16.74 15.32 10.42
N THR A 105 -15.47 15.23 10.04
CA THR A 105 -14.85 16.19 9.12
C THR A 105 -15.04 15.79 7.67
N GLY A 106 -15.22 14.51 7.33
CA GLY A 106 -15.45 14.04 5.96
C GLY A 106 -16.25 12.74 5.90
N VAL A 107 -16.70 12.35 4.70
CA VAL A 107 -17.35 11.06 4.45
C VAL A 107 -16.72 10.33 3.28
N ILE A 108 -16.41 9.05 3.49
CA ILE A 108 -16.13 8.08 2.44
C ILE A 108 -17.35 7.15 2.31
N ILE A 109 -17.94 7.12 1.12
CA ILE A 109 -19.04 6.22 0.78
C ILE A 109 -18.48 5.06 -0.04
N VAL A 110 -18.55 3.85 0.49
CA VAL A 110 -18.15 2.61 -0.19
C VAL A 110 -19.29 2.17 -1.10
N SER A 111 -19.04 2.13 -2.41
CA SER A 111 -20.04 1.68 -3.37
C SER A 111 -20.43 0.21 -3.13
N THR A 112 -21.65 -0.17 -3.50
CA THR A 112 -22.10 -1.57 -3.53
C THR A 112 -21.77 -2.25 -4.86
N THR A 113 -21.28 -1.49 -5.84
CA THR A 113 -20.83 -1.98 -7.14
C THR A 113 -19.44 -1.45 -7.48
N GLU A 114 -18.83 -2.07 -8.48
CA GLU A 114 -17.53 -1.67 -9.04
C GLU A 114 -17.53 -0.32 -9.76
N GLU A 115 -18.72 0.21 -9.98
CA GLU A 115 -18.94 1.56 -10.44
C GLU A 115 -18.87 2.51 -9.24
N ALA A 116 -17.80 3.29 -9.17
CA ALA A 116 -17.82 4.56 -8.46
C ALA A 116 -18.09 5.65 -9.50
N VAL A 117 -19.30 6.20 -9.44
CA VAL A 117 -19.68 7.35 -10.25
C VAL A 117 -19.65 8.55 -9.33
N ARG A 118 -19.22 9.70 -9.85
CA ARG A 118 -19.39 10.98 -9.15
C ARG A 118 -20.87 11.13 -8.80
N PRO A 119 -21.25 11.18 -7.51
CA PRO A 119 -22.65 11.38 -7.22
C PRO A 119 -23.08 12.79 -7.66
N VAL A 120 -24.36 12.91 -7.97
CA VAL A 120 -24.96 14.18 -8.38
C VAL A 120 -26.03 14.47 -7.36
N ALA A 121 -25.78 15.48 -6.54
CA ALA A 121 -26.72 15.84 -5.49
C ALA A 121 -27.72 16.92 -5.92
N HIS A 122 -28.88 16.87 -5.28
CA HIS A 122 -29.94 17.86 -5.41
C HIS A 122 -30.16 18.65 -4.11
N VAL A 123 -29.08 18.96 -3.38
CA VAL A 123 -29.14 19.78 -2.15
C VAL A 123 -28.76 21.23 -2.40
N ALA A 124 -29.24 22.12 -1.53
CA ALA A 124 -28.86 23.52 -1.58
C ALA A 124 -27.35 23.67 -1.32
N LYS A 125 -26.70 24.57 -2.09
CA LYS A 125 -25.28 24.86 -1.92
C LYS A 125 -25.00 25.30 -0.48
N GLY A 126 -24.06 24.61 0.18
CA GLY A 126 -23.59 24.95 1.53
C GLY A 126 -24.28 24.21 2.68
N GLU A 127 -25.30 23.39 2.42
CA GLU A 127 -25.96 22.57 3.45
C GLU A 127 -25.02 21.48 4.00
N ILE A 128 -24.29 20.82 3.09
CA ILE A 128 -23.23 19.87 3.40
C ILE A 128 -21.90 20.55 3.12
N ARG A 129 -21.07 20.68 4.16
CA ARG A 129 -19.80 21.42 4.18
C ARG A 129 -18.59 20.52 4.37
N ILE A 130 -18.80 19.24 4.67
CA ILE A 130 -17.73 18.25 4.74
C ILE A 130 -17.51 17.65 3.35
N PRO A 131 -16.26 17.34 2.94
CA PRO A 131 -16.02 16.62 1.70
C PRO A 131 -16.69 15.25 1.75
N THR A 132 -17.42 14.95 0.69
CA THR A 132 -17.95 13.60 0.43
C THR A 132 -17.22 13.01 -0.76
N VAL A 133 -16.69 11.81 -0.58
CA VAL A 133 -16.05 11.05 -1.64
C VAL A 133 -16.64 9.66 -1.71
N MET A 134 -16.64 9.10 -2.93
CA MET A 134 -17.01 7.73 -3.18
C MET A 134 -15.80 6.92 -3.59
N VAL A 135 -15.76 5.70 -3.11
CA VAL A 135 -14.80 4.67 -3.48
C VAL A 135 -15.54 3.48 -4.07
N ARG A 136 -14.88 2.77 -4.99
CA ARG A 136 -15.46 1.57 -5.61
C ARG A 136 -15.67 0.46 -4.57
N HIS A 137 -16.56 -0.48 -4.88
CA HIS A 137 -16.93 -1.59 -3.98
C HIS A 137 -15.72 -2.39 -3.54
N SER A 138 -15.09 -3.14 -4.44
CA SER A 138 -13.66 -3.30 -4.33
C SER A 138 -13.04 -2.02 -4.80
N ALA A 139 -11.84 -1.70 -4.36
CA ALA A 139 -11.10 -0.68 -5.08
C ALA A 139 -10.90 -1.07 -6.57
N GLY A 140 -11.43 -2.20 -7.09
CA GLY A 140 -11.51 -2.71 -8.47
C GLY A 140 -11.55 -4.27 -8.58
N THR A 141 -12.64 -4.87 -9.04
CA THR A 141 -12.73 -6.25 -9.57
C THR A 141 -13.91 -6.37 -10.50
N THR A 142 -13.66 -6.53 -11.80
CA THR A 142 -14.61 -7.17 -12.71
C THR A 142 -14.40 -8.69 -12.65
N ALA A 143 -15.05 -9.38 -11.70
CA ALA A 143 -15.22 -10.83 -11.75
C ALA A 143 -16.61 -11.22 -11.23
N PRO A 144 -17.29 -12.20 -11.86
CA PRO A 144 -18.67 -12.52 -11.55
C PRO A 144 -18.74 -13.44 -10.33
N VAL A 145 -19.54 -13.01 -9.34
CA VAL A 145 -20.29 -13.87 -8.41
C VAL A 145 -19.46 -14.74 -7.47
N LEU A 146 -19.39 -14.33 -6.20
CA LEU A 146 -19.48 -15.25 -5.05
C LEU A 146 -20.34 -14.61 -3.95
N THR A 147 -21.63 -14.97 -3.98
CA THR A 147 -22.65 -14.93 -2.92
C THR A 147 -22.90 -13.64 -2.12
N ASP A 148 -24.17 -13.47 -1.77
CA ASP A 148 -24.89 -12.35 -1.14
C ASP A 148 -24.37 -11.90 0.26
N SER A 149 -23.11 -12.15 0.58
CA SER A 149 -22.53 -12.01 1.93
C SER A 149 -21.24 -11.17 1.99
N TYR A 150 -20.71 -10.68 0.87
CA TYR A 150 -19.52 -9.80 0.83
C TYR A 150 -19.92 -8.34 0.60
N ARG A 151 -19.93 -7.56 1.68
CA ARG A 151 -20.21 -6.12 1.71
C ARG A 151 -18.92 -5.29 1.59
N GLY A 152 -18.50 -4.94 0.37
CA GLY A 152 -17.70 -3.74 0.09
C GLY A 152 -16.21 -3.88 0.38
N LEU A 153 -15.43 -4.42 -0.56
CA LEU A 153 -14.02 -4.77 -0.43
C LEU A 153 -13.01 -3.62 -0.08
N LEU A 154 -13.24 -2.34 -0.43
CA LEU A 154 -12.45 -1.24 0.18
C LEU A 154 -12.91 -0.94 1.61
N GLY A 155 -14.24 -0.95 1.80
CA GLY A 155 -14.83 -0.98 3.13
C GLY A 155 -14.18 -2.10 3.94
N ASP A 156 -13.98 -3.29 3.38
CA ASP A 156 -13.39 -4.45 4.05
C ASP A 156 -11.92 -4.25 4.36
N LEU A 157 -11.13 -3.62 3.48
CA LEU A 157 -9.75 -3.27 3.82
C LEU A 157 -9.69 -2.31 5.00
N ILE A 158 -10.43 -1.19 4.94
CA ILE A 158 -10.45 -0.20 6.04
C ILE A 158 -11.08 -0.81 7.30
N ARG A 159 -12.12 -1.64 7.18
CA ARG A 159 -12.77 -2.38 8.28
C ARG A 159 -11.80 -3.37 8.92
N ALA A 160 -11.11 -4.17 8.12
CA ALA A 160 -10.17 -5.16 8.61
C ALA A 160 -8.96 -4.49 9.26
N ALA A 161 -8.47 -3.38 8.71
CA ALA A 161 -7.43 -2.57 9.34
C ALA A 161 -7.93 -1.94 10.66
N ALA A 162 -9.11 -1.32 10.65
CA ALA A 162 -9.71 -0.68 11.82
C ALA A 162 -10.11 -1.65 12.94
N ALA A 163 -10.38 -2.90 12.60
CA ALA A 163 -10.59 -3.98 13.58
C ALA A 163 -9.29 -4.36 14.32
N ARG A 164 -8.12 -4.00 13.76
CA ARG A 164 -6.80 -4.30 14.34
C ARG A 164 -6.23 -3.10 15.10
N GLU A 165 -6.30 -1.92 14.49
CA GLU A 165 -5.76 -0.67 15.05
C GLU A 165 -6.40 0.56 14.39
N ALA A 166 -6.26 1.74 15.01
CA ALA A 166 -6.79 2.98 14.44
C ALA A 166 -6.16 3.26 13.06
N VAL A 167 -7.01 3.50 12.07
CA VAL A 167 -6.59 3.71 10.68
C VAL A 167 -6.49 5.19 10.39
N TYR A 168 -5.35 5.61 9.88
CA TYR A 168 -5.10 6.98 9.45
C TYR A 168 -4.88 7.03 7.96
N GLY A 169 -5.32 8.12 7.33
CA GLY A 169 -5.08 8.31 5.91
C GLY A 169 -5.32 9.73 5.43
N LYS A 170 -4.83 10.00 4.23
CA LYS A 170 -4.89 11.30 3.57
C LYS A 170 -5.58 11.15 2.21
N LEU A 171 -6.59 11.98 1.98
CA LEU A 171 -7.19 12.15 0.66
C LEU A 171 -6.35 13.17 -0.12
N VAL A 172 -5.73 12.72 -1.21
CA VAL A 172 -4.90 13.53 -2.11
C VAL A 172 -5.66 13.75 -3.41
N PRO A 173 -6.17 14.96 -3.70
CA PRO A 173 -6.76 15.28 -4.99
C PRO A 173 -5.72 15.17 -6.10
N MET A 174 -6.08 14.58 -7.24
CA MET A 174 -5.14 14.30 -8.32
C MET A 174 -5.45 15.08 -9.60
N VAL A 175 -4.43 15.52 -10.32
CA VAL A 175 -4.53 16.18 -11.63
C VAL A 175 -3.61 15.47 -12.62
N CYS A 176 -4.01 15.36 -13.90
CA CYS A 176 -3.19 14.72 -14.94
C CYS A 176 -2.85 15.68 -16.09
N PRO A 177 -1.99 16.69 -15.88
CA PRO A 177 -1.48 17.48 -17.00
C PRO A 177 -0.72 16.56 -17.96
N LYS A 178 -1.13 16.55 -19.24
CA LYS A 178 -0.50 15.74 -20.30
C LYS A 178 -0.39 14.24 -19.95
N SER A 179 -1.43 13.68 -19.31
CA SER A 179 -1.51 12.27 -18.92
C SER A 179 -0.52 11.80 -17.85
N ILE A 180 0.24 12.71 -17.24
CA ILE A 180 1.07 12.40 -16.06
C ILE A 180 0.30 12.88 -14.85
N CYS A 181 -0.13 11.93 -14.01
CA CYS A 181 -0.96 12.24 -12.85
C CYS A 181 -0.10 12.52 -11.62
N GLY A 182 -0.35 13.64 -10.96
CA GLY A 182 0.27 14.05 -9.70
C GLY A 182 -0.73 14.69 -8.75
N PRO A 183 -0.30 15.08 -7.55
CA PRO A 183 -1.20 15.74 -6.61
C PRO A 183 -1.57 17.13 -7.13
N ALA A 184 -2.77 17.59 -6.80
CA ALA A 184 -3.23 18.93 -7.14
C ALA A 184 -2.46 20.01 -6.39
N MET A 185 -2.02 19.70 -5.17
CA MET A 185 -1.15 20.55 -4.35
C MET A 185 0.20 19.88 -4.18
N GLU A 186 1.28 20.60 -4.46
CA GLU A 186 2.65 20.06 -4.32
C GLU A 186 2.95 19.57 -2.89
N THR A 187 2.37 20.24 -1.89
CA THR A 187 2.49 19.85 -0.48
C THR A 187 1.92 18.46 -0.18
N ASP A 188 1.02 17.93 -1.00
CA ASP A 188 0.47 16.58 -0.81
C ASP A 188 1.45 15.47 -1.24
N THR A 189 2.54 15.80 -1.94
CA THR A 189 3.55 14.82 -2.40
C THR A 189 4.13 14.03 -1.23
N ILE A 190 4.29 14.65 -0.05
CA ILE A 190 4.81 14.01 1.17
C ILE A 190 3.90 12.91 1.73
N PHE A 191 2.66 12.82 1.26
CA PHE A 191 1.71 11.78 1.65
C PHE A 191 1.57 10.71 0.57
N MET A 192 2.14 10.93 -0.62
CA MET A 192 2.06 10.00 -1.74
C MET A 192 3.05 8.84 -1.65
N HIS A 193 3.31 8.35 -0.44
CA HIS A 193 4.20 7.22 -0.19
C HIS A 193 3.39 5.96 0.07
N THR A 194 3.84 4.86 -0.49
CA THR A 194 3.39 3.51 -0.15
C THR A 194 4.55 2.74 0.42
N VAL A 195 4.28 1.82 1.33
CA VAL A 195 5.31 0.91 1.84
C VAL A 195 5.79 0.04 0.68
N ARG A 196 7.07 0.16 0.32
CA ARG A 196 7.72 -0.67 -0.72
C ARG A 196 8.54 -1.82 -0.11
N GLY A 197 8.91 -1.69 1.16
CA GLY A 197 9.74 -2.65 1.89
C GLY A 197 10.22 -2.05 3.20
N GLY A 198 11.11 -2.77 3.89
CA GLY A 198 11.65 -2.33 5.15
C GLY A 198 12.31 -3.44 5.96
N VAL A 199 12.26 -3.30 7.27
CA VAL A 199 12.93 -4.18 8.23
C VAL A 199 11.91 -4.99 9.03
N LEU A 200 12.10 -6.31 9.02
CA LEU A 200 11.45 -7.24 9.93
C LEU A 200 12.39 -7.45 11.12
N SER A 201 11.95 -7.11 12.33
CA SER A 201 12.75 -7.30 13.55
C SER A 201 12.12 -8.33 14.48
N LEU A 202 12.98 -9.08 15.14
CA LEU A 202 12.63 -10.04 16.20
C LEU A 202 12.88 -9.44 17.58
N GLU A 203 12.33 -10.07 18.62
CA GLU A 203 12.51 -9.61 20.01
C GLU A 203 13.97 -9.55 20.48
N ASP A 204 14.81 -10.44 19.97
CA ASP A 204 16.25 -10.51 20.28
C ASP A 204 17.09 -9.42 19.59
N GLY A 205 16.45 -8.54 18.81
CA GLY A 205 17.11 -7.48 18.04
C GLY A 205 17.65 -7.93 16.68
N THR A 206 17.48 -9.20 16.31
CA THR A 206 17.80 -9.67 14.95
C THR A 206 16.87 -9.00 13.94
N THR A 207 17.45 -8.51 12.85
CA THR A 207 16.73 -7.80 11.79
C THR A 207 16.95 -8.44 10.43
N PHE A 208 15.91 -8.45 9.61
CA PHE A 208 15.96 -8.90 8.22
C PHE A 208 15.29 -7.90 7.31
N ASP A 209 15.69 -7.90 6.04
CA ASP A 209 14.98 -7.14 5.02
C ASP A 209 13.67 -7.83 4.62
N PHE A 210 12.66 -7.03 4.31
CA PHE A 210 11.51 -7.46 3.53
C PHE A 210 11.22 -6.50 2.37
N LEU A 211 10.64 -7.03 1.29
CA LEU A 211 10.02 -6.23 0.24
C LEU A 211 8.50 -6.38 0.34
N ALA A 212 7.78 -5.26 0.32
CA ALA A 212 6.33 -5.27 0.41
C ALA A 212 5.70 -5.63 -0.94
N ALA A 213 4.53 -6.24 -0.89
CA ALA A 213 3.71 -6.46 -2.06
C ALA A 213 3.12 -5.13 -2.57
N SER A 214 2.79 -5.08 -3.86
CA SER A 214 2.04 -3.97 -4.47
C SER A 214 0.52 -4.03 -4.20
N PHE A 215 0.10 -4.90 -3.28
CA PHE A 215 -1.29 -5.15 -2.88
C PHE A 215 -1.37 -5.50 -1.38
N GLY A 216 -2.57 -5.45 -0.80
CA GLY A 216 -2.83 -5.83 0.59
C GLY A 216 -3.19 -4.67 1.52
N GLY A 217 -3.46 -5.00 2.79
CA GLY A 217 -3.73 -3.99 3.82
C GLY A 217 -2.47 -3.23 4.26
N PRO A 218 -2.61 -2.16 5.07
CA PRO A 218 -1.46 -1.47 5.66
C PRO A 218 -0.64 -2.40 6.57
N LEU A 219 0.64 -2.09 6.75
CA LEU A 219 1.48 -2.82 7.72
C LEU A 219 0.88 -2.71 9.11
N ILE A 220 0.92 -3.83 9.84
CA ILE A 220 0.53 -3.87 11.25
C ILE A 220 1.77 -3.53 12.09
N LYS A 221 1.67 -2.50 12.93
CA LYS A 221 2.82 -2.01 13.74
C LYS A 221 2.99 -2.71 15.06
N ARG A 222 1.92 -3.28 15.61
CA ARG A 222 2.02 -4.14 16.80
C ARG A 222 2.76 -5.45 16.46
N PRO A 223 3.46 -6.07 17.43
CA PRO A 223 4.09 -7.36 17.20
C PRO A 223 3.08 -8.43 16.78
N LEU A 224 3.52 -9.35 15.92
CA LEU A 224 2.75 -10.51 15.47
C LEU A 224 3.53 -11.78 15.74
N THR A 225 2.89 -12.79 16.34
CA THR A 225 3.48 -14.13 16.39
C THR A 225 3.46 -14.76 15.00
N VAL A 226 4.41 -15.66 14.75
CA VAL A 226 4.57 -16.33 13.47
C VAL A 226 3.82 -17.67 13.45
N ALA A 227 3.37 -18.11 12.28
CA ALA A 227 2.95 -19.49 12.05
C ALA A 227 3.32 -19.94 10.66
N VAL A 228 3.50 -21.25 10.46
CA VAL A 228 3.77 -21.82 9.14
C VAL A 228 2.47 -22.31 8.53
N ALA A 229 2.22 -21.98 7.26
CA ALA A 229 1.06 -22.50 6.55
C ALA A 229 1.14 -24.03 6.37
N ALA A 230 0.00 -24.72 6.42
CA ALA A 230 -0.11 -26.11 6.01
C ALA A 230 -1.24 -26.26 4.97
N PRO A 231 -0.95 -26.61 3.70
CA PRO A 231 0.38 -26.84 3.14
C PRO A 231 1.20 -25.55 3.08
N SER A 232 2.53 -25.66 3.18
CA SER A 232 3.47 -24.53 3.26
C SER A 232 3.36 -23.57 2.06
N HIS A 233 2.94 -24.07 0.90
CA HIS A 233 2.80 -23.27 -0.30
C HIS A 233 1.43 -22.57 -0.44
N ALA A 234 0.46 -22.84 0.43
CA ALA A 234 -0.88 -22.23 0.46
C ALA A 234 -1.63 -22.20 -0.90
N CYS A 235 -1.43 -23.20 -1.76
CA CYS A 235 -2.17 -23.29 -3.04
C CYS A 235 -3.51 -24.00 -2.93
N THR A 236 -3.84 -24.47 -1.73
CA THR A 236 -5.11 -25.07 -1.35
C THR A 236 -5.46 -24.57 0.04
N PRO A 237 -6.73 -24.70 0.48
CA PRO A 237 -7.14 -24.30 1.83
C PRO A 237 -6.21 -24.83 2.92
N LEU A 238 -5.88 -23.95 3.87
CA LEU A 238 -4.98 -24.30 4.97
C LEU A 238 -5.66 -25.30 5.90
N THR A 239 -4.99 -26.41 6.19
CA THR A 239 -5.48 -27.45 7.09
C THR A 239 -5.29 -27.08 8.57
N ASN A 240 -4.46 -26.08 8.87
CA ASN A 240 -4.14 -25.62 10.22
C ASN A 240 -4.68 -24.21 10.53
N ALA A 241 -5.90 -23.87 10.07
CA ALA A 241 -6.52 -22.56 10.25
C ALA A 241 -6.44 -22.02 11.70
N ALA A 242 -6.72 -22.87 12.70
CA ALA A 242 -6.67 -22.49 14.11
C ALA A 242 -5.25 -22.09 14.60
N GLU A 243 -4.20 -22.58 13.95
CA GLU A 243 -2.82 -22.23 14.31
C GLU A 243 -2.37 -20.90 13.69
N VAL A 244 -2.96 -20.52 12.56
CA VAL A 244 -2.59 -19.32 11.78
C VAL A 244 -3.49 -18.11 12.08
N GLU A 245 -4.65 -18.32 12.69
CA GLU A 245 -5.58 -17.26 13.05
C GLU A 245 -4.90 -16.17 13.88
N GLY A 246 -5.00 -14.91 13.42
CA GLY A 246 -4.43 -13.75 14.09
C GLY A 246 -2.92 -13.56 13.95
N LYS A 247 -2.22 -14.41 13.19
CA LYS A 247 -0.74 -14.45 13.11
C LYS A 247 -0.17 -13.94 11.79
N ALA A 248 1.15 -13.72 11.77
CA ALA A 248 1.92 -13.55 10.54
C ALA A 248 2.28 -14.93 9.97
N VAL A 249 1.68 -15.29 8.83
CA VAL A 249 1.80 -16.63 8.26
C VAL A 249 2.93 -16.69 7.25
N LEU A 250 3.89 -17.60 7.49
CA LEU A 250 4.94 -17.95 6.56
C LEU A 250 4.37 -18.84 5.46
N VAL A 251 4.53 -18.40 4.22
CA VAL A 251 4.10 -19.14 3.03
C VAL A 251 5.28 -19.28 2.07
N GLN A 252 5.66 -20.51 1.79
CA GLN A 252 6.78 -20.86 0.94
C GLN A 252 6.45 -20.70 -0.55
N LEU A 253 7.45 -20.24 -1.30
CA LEU A 253 7.44 -20.33 -2.76
C LEU A 253 8.10 -21.61 -3.30
N ASP A 254 8.70 -22.42 -2.43
CA ASP A 254 9.36 -23.67 -2.83
C ASP A 254 8.35 -24.81 -2.99
N ASP A 255 8.22 -25.30 -4.22
CA ASP A 255 7.27 -26.36 -4.57
C ASP A 255 7.90 -27.75 -4.37
N ALA A 256 7.75 -28.35 -3.18
CA ALA A 256 8.03 -29.80 -3.02
C ALA A 256 7.02 -30.68 -3.81
N ALA A 257 5.91 -30.11 -4.29
CA ALA A 257 4.77 -30.83 -4.87
C ALA A 257 4.33 -30.35 -6.27
N GLY A 258 5.09 -29.46 -6.94
CA GLY A 258 4.74 -28.96 -8.28
C GLY A 258 3.47 -28.10 -8.34
N SER A 259 2.99 -27.59 -7.21
CA SER A 259 1.84 -26.69 -7.15
C SER A 259 2.29 -25.23 -7.27
N ASN A 260 2.27 -24.71 -8.50
CA ASN A 260 2.56 -23.31 -8.79
C ASN A 260 1.25 -22.52 -8.93
N CYS A 261 0.83 -21.86 -7.85
CA CYS A 261 -0.28 -20.91 -7.85
C CYS A 261 0.23 -19.47 -7.68
N SER A 262 -0.58 -18.48 -8.07
CA SER A 262 -0.22 -17.06 -7.99
C SER A 262 -0.05 -16.58 -6.54
N PHE A 263 0.69 -15.47 -6.35
CA PHE A 263 0.78 -14.80 -5.03
C PHE A 263 -0.60 -14.48 -4.46
N LEU A 264 -1.52 -14.02 -5.32
CA LEU A 264 -2.89 -13.73 -4.94
C LEU A 264 -3.61 -14.95 -4.36
N ALA A 265 -3.48 -16.12 -4.99
CA ALA A 265 -4.09 -17.35 -4.49
C ALA A 265 -3.51 -17.73 -3.12
N LYS A 266 -2.17 -17.71 -2.98
CA LYS A 266 -1.46 -18.01 -1.72
C LYS A 266 -1.95 -17.14 -0.56
N VAL A 267 -2.01 -15.83 -0.79
CA VAL A 267 -2.42 -14.86 0.23
C VAL A 267 -3.92 -14.96 0.52
N SER A 268 -4.73 -15.25 -0.49
CA SER A 268 -6.17 -15.46 -0.31
C SER A 268 -6.46 -16.63 0.63
N GLU A 269 -5.79 -17.77 0.46
CA GLU A 269 -5.98 -18.93 1.34
C GLU A 269 -5.55 -18.64 2.79
N ALA A 270 -4.42 -17.96 2.98
CA ALA A 270 -3.98 -17.55 4.31
C ALA A 270 -4.96 -16.55 4.96
N GLN A 271 -5.48 -15.59 4.19
CA GLN A 271 -6.48 -14.63 4.69
C GLN A 271 -7.78 -15.33 5.09
N VAL A 272 -8.28 -16.26 4.27
CA VAL A 272 -9.48 -17.05 4.58
C VAL A 272 -9.29 -17.88 5.85
N ALA A 273 -8.07 -18.35 6.11
CA ALA A 273 -7.70 -19.04 7.33
C ALA A 273 -7.56 -18.12 8.57
N GLY A 274 -7.77 -16.81 8.43
CA GLY A 274 -7.73 -15.85 9.55
C GLY A 274 -6.37 -15.22 9.82
N ALA A 275 -5.40 -15.35 8.90
CA ALA A 275 -4.10 -14.68 9.04
C ALA A 275 -4.26 -13.17 9.26
N SER A 276 -3.34 -12.56 10.02
CA SER A 276 -3.25 -11.10 10.16
C SER A 276 -2.23 -10.48 9.21
N ALA A 277 -1.23 -11.24 8.78
CA ALA A 277 -0.25 -10.85 7.76
C ALA A 277 0.24 -12.10 7.01
N VAL A 278 0.79 -11.92 5.81
CA VAL A 278 1.49 -12.99 5.09
C VAL A 278 2.94 -12.57 4.86
N ILE A 279 3.85 -13.47 5.23
CA ILE A 279 5.27 -13.39 4.93
C ILE A 279 5.55 -14.47 3.87
N LEU A 280 5.65 -14.06 2.61
CA LEU A 280 6.09 -14.91 1.53
C LEU A 280 7.59 -15.20 1.68
N VAL A 281 7.98 -16.46 1.65
CA VAL A 281 9.38 -16.86 1.70
C VAL A 281 9.84 -17.18 0.29
N GLN A 282 10.84 -16.42 -0.18
CA GLN A 282 11.42 -16.61 -1.50
C GLN A 282 12.12 -17.98 -1.58
N ARG A 283 12.16 -18.52 -2.80
CA ARG A 283 12.87 -19.76 -3.12
C ARG A 283 14.37 -19.68 -2.83
N SER A 284 14.95 -20.81 -2.47
CA SER A 284 16.40 -20.88 -2.22
C SER A 284 17.22 -20.38 -3.41
N HIS A 285 18.26 -19.59 -3.11
CA HIS A 285 19.17 -18.97 -4.09
C HIS A 285 18.52 -18.03 -5.13
N VAL A 286 17.29 -17.57 -4.87
CA VAL A 286 16.62 -16.53 -5.66
C VAL A 286 16.57 -15.25 -4.82
N ALA A 287 16.89 -14.11 -5.43
CA ALA A 287 16.76 -12.82 -4.76
C ALA A 287 15.28 -12.53 -4.43
N VAL A 288 15.02 -11.94 -3.28
CA VAL A 288 13.69 -11.47 -2.89
C VAL A 288 13.19 -10.45 -3.92
N VAL A 289 11.90 -10.44 -4.26
CA VAL A 289 11.33 -9.42 -5.17
C VAL A 289 10.05 -8.89 -4.55
N SER A 290 9.64 -7.66 -4.88
CA SER A 290 8.32 -7.17 -4.47
C SER A 290 7.21 -8.01 -5.13
N PRO A 291 6.36 -8.70 -4.34
CA PRO A 291 5.24 -9.45 -4.90
C PRO A 291 4.28 -8.52 -5.64
N ALA A 292 3.86 -8.91 -6.82
CA ALA A 292 2.93 -8.13 -7.62
C ALA A 292 1.88 -9.00 -8.29
N VAL A 293 0.75 -8.37 -8.57
CA VAL A 293 -0.27 -8.88 -9.49
C VAL A 293 -0.23 -8.07 -10.77
N GLU A 294 -0.61 -8.67 -11.88
CA GLU A 294 -0.58 -8.02 -13.20
C GLU A 294 -1.36 -6.71 -13.20
N GLU A 295 -2.56 -6.75 -12.62
CA GLU A 295 -3.36 -5.57 -12.42
C GLU A 295 -3.67 -5.45 -10.93
N ALA A 296 -3.19 -4.35 -10.31
CA ALA A 296 -3.31 -4.10 -8.86
C ALA A 296 -4.74 -4.31 -8.34
N TRP A 297 -5.74 -4.09 -9.21
CA TRP A 297 -7.12 -4.24 -8.85
C TRP A 297 -7.55 -5.66 -8.51
N THR A 298 -7.00 -6.65 -9.20
CA THR A 298 -7.30 -8.07 -8.93
C THR A 298 -7.02 -8.52 -7.49
N ALA A 299 -6.21 -7.77 -6.73
CA ALA A 299 -5.81 -8.08 -5.37
C ALA A 299 -6.42 -7.17 -4.28
N TYR A 300 -7.41 -6.34 -4.60
CA TYR A 300 -8.03 -5.48 -3.58
C TYR A 300 -8.90 -6.21 -2.55
N ASN A 301 -9.22 -7.48 -2.79
CA ASN A 301 -9.82 -8.36 -1.79
C ASN A 301 -8.82 -8.81 -0.71
N ILE A 302 -7.52 -8.54 -0.89
CA ILE A 302 -6.51 -8.79 0.12
C ILE A 302 -6.46 -7.58 1.07
N THR A 303 -6.82 -7.85 2.32
CA THR A 303 -6.93 -6.87 3.42
C THR A 303 -5.83 -7.03 4.47
N ILE A 304 -4.96 -8.03 4.31
CA ILE A 304 -3.80 -8.27 5.17
C ILE A 304 -2.53 -7.76 4.48
N PRO A 305 -1.58 -7.16 5.22
CA PRO A 305 -0.28 -6.82 4.65
C PRO A 305 0.43 -8.08 4.16
N THR A 306 1.04 -7.98 2.99
CA THR A 306 1.84 -9.05 2.39
C THR A 306 3.25 -8.53 2.16
N VAL A 307 4.23 -9.24 2.70
CA VAL A 307 5.66 -8.96 2.52
C VAL A 307 6.38 -10.20 2.04
N MET A 308 7.55 -10.04 1.43
CA MET A 308 8.42 -11.13 1.05
C MET A 308 9.78 -11.00 1.72
N VAL A 309 10.30 -12.12 2.19
CA VAL A 309 11.65 -12.26 2.75
C VAL A 309 12.47 -13.28 1.95
N THR A 310 13.78 -13.29 2.17
CA THR A 310 14.66 -14.30 1.54
C THR A 310 14.39 -15.70 2.09
N HIS A 311 14.82 -16.73 1.35
CA HIS A 311 14.78 -18.12 1.83
C HIS A 311 15.46 -18.28 3.20
N THR A 312 16.67 -17.73 3.37
CA THR A 312 17.45 -17.80 4.61
C THR A 312 16.69 -17.20 5.79
N THR A 313 16.10 -16.00 5.60
CA THR A 313 15.25 -15.37 6.61
C THR A 313 14.06 -16.26 6.94
N GLY A 314 13.35 -16.78 5.93
CA GLY A 314 12.22 -17.68 6.13
C GLY A 314 12.58 -18.92 6.95
N SER A 315 13.70 -19.58 6.64
CA SER A 315 14.18 -20.74 7.40
C SER A 315 14.48 -20.41 8.87
N VAL A 316 14.96 -19.20 9.18
CA VAL A 316 15.14 -18.76 10.58
C VAL A 316 13.78 -18.61 11.27
N LEU A 317 12.81 -17.98 10.60
CA LEU A 317 11.47 -17.76 11.15
C LEU A 317 10.70 -19.08 11.36
N GLU A 318 10.85 -20.06 10.46
CA GLU A 318 10.24 -21.39 10.59
C GLU A 318 10.71 -22.15 11.83
N LEU A 319 11.96 -21.95 12.22
CA LEU A 319 12.54 -22.56 13.44
C LEU A 319 12.15 -21.81 14.71
N ARG A 320 11.48 -20.65 14.58
CA ARG A 320 11.13 -19.72 15.68
C ARG A 320 9.66 -19.26 15.58
N PRO A 321 8.68 -20.17 15.47
CA PRO A 321 7.29 -19.78 15.24
C PRO A 321 6.63 -19.09 16.44
N ALA A 322 7.19 -19.22 17.65
CA ALA A 322 6.65 -18.54 18.83
C ALA A 322 7.08 -17.08 18.95
N ASP A 323 8.04 -16.64 18.13
CA ASP A 323 8.62 -15.32 18.25
C ASP A 323 7.73 -14.26 17.64
N GLU A 324 7.74 -13.08 18.25
CA GLU A 324 7.07 -11.92 17.71
C GLU A 324 7.94 -11.21 16.66
N VAL A 325 7.33 -10.91 15.52
CA VAL A 325 7.90 -10.07 14.47
C VAL A 325 7.27 -8.69 14.49
N ARG A 326 8.09 -7.66 14.27
CA ARG A 326 7.64 -6.29 13.99
C ARG A 326 8.06 -5.89 12.58
N LEU A 327 7.16 -5.20 11.87
CA LEU A 327 7.39 -4.73 10.52
C LEU A 327 7.49 -3.20 10.51
N GLU A 328 8.65 -2.69 10.11
CA GLU A 328 8.89 -1.27 9.97
C GLU A 328 9.27 -0.95 8.53
N SER A 329 8.65 0.08 7.95
CA SER A 329 8.97 0.52 6.60
C SER A 329 10.32 1.24 6.57
N ASP A 330 11.16 0.92 5.59
CA ASP A 330 12.43 1.61 5.36
C ASP A 330 12.75 1.60 3.87
N ASP A 331 12.60 2.75 3.21
CA ASP A 331 12.84 2.90 1.77
C ASP A 331 14.29 2.57 1.38
N ARG A 332 15.26 2.71 2.30
CA ARG A 332 16.68 2.39 2.03
C ARG A 332 16.87 0.90 1.76
N VAL A 333 16.01 0.05 2.31
CA VAL A 333 16.01 -1.40 2.02
C VAL A 333 15.67 -1.64 0.56
N VAL A 334 14.60 -0.99 0.09
CA VAL A 334 14.10 -1.15 -1.29
C VAL A 334 15.10 -0.58 -2.27
N ASP A 335 15.61 0.63 -2.03
CA ASP A 335 16.59 1.28 -2.90
C ASP A 335 17.87 0.42 -3.03
N ALA A 336 18.29 -0.28 -1.96
CA ALA A 336 19.39 -1.23 -2.02
C ALA A 336 19.03 -2.47 -2.85
N TRP A 337 17.85 -3.05 -2.67
CA TRP A 337 17.40 -4.21 -3.46
C TRP A 337 17.20 -3.88 -4.94
N ASP A 338 16.73 -2.69 -5.30
CA ASP A 338 16.63 -2.22 -6.69
C ASP A 338 18.00 -2.22 -7.38
N VAL A 339 19.03 -1.71 -6.68
CA VAL A 339 20.41 -1.76 -7.18
C VAL A 339 20.90 -3.20 -7.30
N ILE A 340 20.68 -4.06 -6.29
CA ILE A 340 21.07 -5.47 -6.33
C ILE A 340 20.38 -6.22 -7.47
N HIS A 341 19.09 -5.94 -7.73
CA HIS A 341 18.34 -6.51 -8.84
C HIS A 341 18.87 -6.06 -10.19
N SER A 342 19.32 -4.81 -10.32
CA SER A 342 19.92 -4.34 -11.57
C SER A 342 21.14 -5.17 -12.00
N LEU A 343 21.83 -5.83 -11.06
CA LEU A 343 23.00 -6.67 -11.30
C LEU A 343 22.69 -7.98 -12.05
N VAL A 344 21.41 -8.36 -12.18
CA VAL A 344 21.06 -9.54 -12.99
C VAL A 344 21.22 -9.29 -14.49
N ASP A 345 21.23 -8.02 -14.90
CA ASP A 345 21.44 -7.59 -16.28
C ASP A 345 22.92 -7.30 -16.53
N LEU A 346 23.52 -8.05 -17.45
CA LEU A 346 24.92 -7.90 -17.85
C LEU A 346 25.27 -6.48 -18.35
N THR A 347 24.30 -5.75 -18.91
CA THR A 347 24.51 -4.39 -19.43
C THR A 347 24.77 -3.35 -18.34
N ASN A 348 24.30 -3.60 -17.11
CA ASN A 348 24.56 -2.76 -15.96
C ASN A 348 25.97 -2.96 -15.37
N TRP A 349 26.72 -3.97 -15.86
CA TRP A 349 28.09 -4.21 -15.43
C TRP A 349 29.09 -3.49 -16.34
N PRO A 350 30.18 -2.93 -15.77
CA PRO A 350 31.28 -2.42 -16.58
C PRO A 350 31.83 -3.48 -17.54
N SER A 351 32.18 -3.09 -18.77
CA SER A 351 32.73 -4.04 -19.75
C SER A 351 34.15 -4.53 -19.40
N LYS A 352 34.97 -3.66 -18.79
CA LYS A 352 36.35 -3.96 -18.40
C LYS A 352 36.41 -4.67 -17.06
N LYS A 353 37.16 -5.78 -16.99
CA LYS A 353 37.32 -6.59 -15.77
C LYS A 353 37.75 -5.78 -14.55
N SER A 354 38.78 -4.93 -14.66
CA SER A 354 39.26 -4.11 -13.54
C SER A 354 38.20 -3.14 -13.01
N ARG A 355 37.36 -2.60 -13.90
CA ARG A 355 36.22 -1.75 -13.51
C ARG A 355 35.11 -2.55 -12.84
N ARG A 356 34.90 -3.82 -13.21
CA ARG A 356 33.93 -4.70 -12.53
C ARG A 356 34.33 -4.96 -11.08
N GLU A 357 35.61 -5.17 -10.82
CA GLU A 357 36.10 -5.42 -9.46
C GLU A 357 35.91 -4.18 -8.56
N SER A 358 36.28 -2.98 -9.03
CA SER A 358 36.02 -1.73 -8.30
C SER A 358 34.52 -1.47 -8.11
N PHE A 359 33.73 -1.59 -9.19
CA PHE A 359 32.27 -1.44 -9.13
C PHE A 359 31.65 -2.41 -8.12
N LEU A 360 32.09 -3.67 -8.11
CA LEU A 360 31.59 -4.66 -7.17
C LEU A 360 31.95 -4.32 -5.72
N SER A 361 33.15 -3.79 -5.47
CA SER A 361 33.53 -3.30 -4.13
C SER A 361 32.57 -2.20 -3.68
N ASP A 362 32.37 -1.18 -4.51
CA ASP A 362 31.47 -0.05 -4.19
C ASP A 362 30.04 -0.53 -3.89
N ILE A 363 29.53 -1.48 -4.67
CA ILE A 363 28.21 -2.10 -4.47
C ILE A 363 28.14 -2.88 -3.17
N ILE A 364 29.17 -3.66 -2.82
CA ILE A 364 29.22 -4.42 -1.57
C ILE A 364 29.27 -3.46 -0.37
N ASP A 365 30.06 -2.41 -0.45
CA ASP A 365 30.24 -1.45 0.65
C ASP A 365 28.96 -0.63 0.87
N THR A 366 28.27 -0.27 -0.20
CA THR A 366 27.05 0.57 -0.13
C THR A 366 25.80 -0.26 0.16
N HIS A 367 25.63 -1.41 -0.51
CA HIS A 367 24.40 -2.18 -0.50
C HIS A 367 24.55 -3.57 0.13
N GLY A 368 25.76 -4.08 0.34
CA GLY A 368 26.02 -5.37 0.98
C GLY A 368 26.08 -5.31 2.50
N THR A 369 25.26 -4.47 3.15
CA THR A 369 25.30 -4.26 4.62
C THR A 369 24.74 -5.43 5.42
N THR A 370 24.00 -6.34 4.77
CA THR A 370 23.45 -7.55 5.42
C THR A 370 23.97 -8.82 4.73
N PRO A 371 24.00 -9.98 5.42
CA PRO A 371 24.36 -11.26 4.82
C PRO A 371 23.52 -11.60 3.58
N GLU A 372 22.21 -11.34 3.63
CA GLU A 372 21.27 -11.64 2.55
C GLU A 372 21.57 -10.84 1.27
N ARG A 373 21.88 -9.54 1.43
CA ARG A 373 22.27 -8.68 0.31
C ARG A 373 23.61 -9.12 -0.28
N ARG A 374 24.59 -9.46 0.57
CA ARG A 374 25.90 -9.96 0.12
C ARG A 374 25.75 -11.25 -0.69
N ASP A 375 24.90 -12.17 -0.24
CA ASP A 375 24.65 -13.42 -0.96
C ASP A 375 23.99 -13.19 -2.32
N ALA A 376 23.04 -12.25 -2.41
CA ALA A 376 22.42 -11.88 -3.69
C ALA A 376 23.42 -11.21 -4.66
N ILE A 377 24.26 -10.30 -4.17
CA ILE A 377 25.32 -9.66 -4.95
C ILE A 377 26.33 -10.72 -5.44
N ARG A 378 26.75 -11.63 -4.54
CA ARG A 378 27.65 -12.74 -4.86
C ARG A 378 27.09 -13.64 -5.96
N ALA A 379 25.81 -14.00 -5.85
CA ALA A 379 25.14 -14.83 -6.84
C ALA A 379 25.16 -14.18 -8.23
N SER A 380 24.87 -12.88 -8.32
CA SER A 380 24.92 -12.12 -9.57
C SER A 380 26.35 -12.04 -10.13
N PHE A 381 27.35 -11.76 -9.27
CA PHE A 381 28.75 -11.74 -9.69
C PHE A 381 29.20 -13.07 -10.32
N ILE A 382 28.86 -14.19 -9.69
CA ILE A 382 29.27 -15.52 -10.18
C ILE A 382 28.49 -15.89 -11.44
N ARG A 383 27.16 -15.74 -11.43
CA ARG A 383 26.29 -16.25 -12.51
C ARG A 383 26.25 -15.37 -13.75
N ILE A 384 26.31 -14.04 -13.59
CA ILE A 384 26.08 -13.09 -14.69
C ILE A 384 27.41 -12.70 -15.35
N VAL A 385 28.43 -12.37 -14.56
CA VAL A 385 29.71 -11.91 -15.10
C VAL A 385 30.83 -12.95 -15.03
N GLY A 386 30.53 -14.17 -14.59
CA GLY A 386 31.47 -15.31 -14.56
C GLY A 386 32.56 -15.19 -13.50
N GLY A 387 32.27 -14.48 -12.40
CA GLY A 387 33.16 -14.41 -11.24
C GLY A 387 33.36 -15.78 -10.57
N THR A 388 34.48 -15.95 -9.87
CA THR A 388 34.74 -17.19 -9.10
C THR A 388 34.53 -16.94 -7.60
N PRO A 389 34.14 -17.97 -6.82
CA PRO A 389 34.08 -17.89 -5.35
C PRO A 389 35.38 -17.34 -4.74
N ALA A 390 36.53 -17.83 -5.19
CA ALA A 390 37.84 -17.35 -4.69
C ALA A 390 38.10 -15.87 -5.02
N ALA A 391 37.56 -15.35 -6.14
CA ALA A 391 37.65 -13.92 -6.45
C ALA A 391 36.74 -13.09 -5.54
N TRP A 392 35.52 -13.58 -5.28
CA TRP A 392 34.61 -12.97 -4.31
C TRP A 392 35.25 -12.88 -2.91
N ASP A 393 35.83 -13.98 -2.43
CA ASP A 393 36.45 -14.04 -1.10
C ASP A 393 37.60 -13.03 -0.98
N ARG A 394 38.41 -12.87 -2.04
CA ARG A 394 39.50 -11.86 -2.08
C ARG A 394 38.99 -10.41 -2.06
N LEU A 395 37.86 -10.13 -2.69
CA LEU A 395 37.27 -8.78 -2.73
C LEU A 395 36.65 -8.44 -1.38
N THR A 396 35.93 -9.38 -0.78
CA THR A 396 35.26 -9.20 0.51
C THR A 396 36.21 -9.29 1.71
N SER A 397 37.37 -9.95 1.58
CA SER A 397 38.40 -9.93 2.63
C SER A 397 39.12 -8.59 2.73
N LYS A 398 39.35 -7.90 1.61
CA LYS A 398 40.02 -6.58 1.60
C LYS A 398 39.19 -5.50 2.28
N ALA A 399 37.86 -5.54 2.14
CA ALA A 399 36.96 -4.61 2.83
C ALA A 399 36.94 -4.79 4.36
N ARG A 400 37.53 -5.88 4.89
CA ARG A 400 37.61 -6.17 6.33
C ARG A 400 38.88 -5.64 7.00
N ASP A 401 39.91 -5.27 6.22
CA ASP A 401 41.21 -4.79 6.72
C ASP A 401 41.31 -3.24 6.78
N GLU A 402 40.25 -2.52 6.37
CA GLU A 402 40.15 -1.05 6.42
C GLU A 402 39.12 -0.51 7.44
N LEU A 403 38.56 -1.39 8.29
CA LEU A 403 37.77 -1.09 9.50
C LEU A 403 38.57 -1.47 10.75
#